data_AF-A0A2J7PGF0-F1
#
_entry.id   AF-A0A2J7PGF0-F1
#
_cell.length_a   1.000
_cell.length_b   1.000
_cell.length_c   1.000
_cell.angle_alpha   90.00
_cell.angle_beta   90.00
_cell.angle_gamma   90.00
#
_symmetry.space_group_name_H-M   'P 1'
#
loop_
_entity.id
_entity.type
_entity.pdbx_description
1 polymer ?
#
loop_
_entity_poly.entity_id
_entity_poly.type
_entity_poly.pdbx_seq_one_letter_code
_entity_poly.pdbx_strand_id
1 'polypeptide(L)'
;MRADEEKRMAERKKQEEERRVREVEEKKQRDIEEKRRRLEEAEKKRQAMMQALKEQKQQKGPNFTIQKKDPSFNLSSAQIERNKTKEQLEEEKKISLSFRIKPLEIENLGVDKLRAKATELWEAIVKLETEKYDLEERQKRQDYDLKELKERQKQQLRHKAQKRGLDPEALTGKYPPKIQVASKYERRVDTRSYDDKKKLFEGGWATISSESSEKNWKSKYDLFTNRSKSKLPKWFGERPGKKKGDPESPEEEEVKADVGVDEDLEEPTFEPEPEPEEEEAAEEEVEEEEEEEEEEEEEEEEEEEE
;
A
#
# COMPACT_ATOMS: atom_id res chain seq x y z
N MET A 1 -71.91 54.44 25.52
CA MET A 1 -71.00 54.49 24.35
C MET A 1 -69.54 54.61 24.80
N ARG A 2 -69.01 53.56 25.45
CA ARG A 2 -67.59 53.46 25.83
C ARG A 2 -67.22 51.97 25.97
N ALA A 3 -68.13 51.19 26.58
CA ALA A 3 -68.05 49.73 26.65
C ALA A 3 -68.17 49.02 25.29
N ASP A 4 -68.94 49.56 24.33
CA ASP A 4 -69.04 49.00 22.98
C ASP A 4 -67.82 49.32 22.11
N GLU A 5 -67.13 50.44 22.35
CA GLU A 5 -65.86 50.74 21.68
C GLU A 5 -64.72 49.89 22.23
N GLU A 6 -64.68 49.64 23.55
CA GLU A 6 -63.70 48.74 24.17
C GLU A 6 -63.86 47.29 23.69
N LYS A 7 -65.10 46.78 23.57
CA LYS A 7 -65.35 45.44 23.03
C LYS A 7 -64.89 45.29 21.57
N ARG A 8 -65.12 46.32 20.74
CA ARG A 8 -64.72 46.31 19.33
C ARG A 8 -63.20 46.38 19.14
N MET A 9 -62.51 47.08 20.04
CA MET A 9 -61.04 47.15 20.06
C MET A 9 -60.41 45.85 20.61
N ALA A 10 -61.03 45.22 21.61
CA ALA A 10 -60.59 43.94 22.15
C ALA A 10 -60.78 42.78 21.14
N GLU A 11 -61.88 42.78 20.39
CA GLU A 11 -62.16 41.78 19.36
C GLU A 11 -61.21 41.91 18.16
N ARG A 12 -60.86 43.14 17.78
CA ARG A 12 -59.84 43.41 16.75
C ARG A 12 -58.44 42.98 17.19
N LYS A 13 -58.07 43.21 18.45
CA LYS A 13 -56.79 42.78 19.02
C LYS A 13 -56.69 41.26 19.13
N LYS A 14 -57.80 40.58 19.46
CA LYS A 14 -57.88 39.12 19.52
C LYS A 14 -57.77 38.46 18.13
N GLN A 15 -58.37 39.05 17.11
CA GLN A 15 -58.24 38.55 15.72
C GLN A 15 -56.82 38.75 15.15
N GLU A 16 -56.12 39.80 15.56
CA GLU A 16 -54.74 40.06 15.13
C GLU A 16 -53.73 39.12 15.82
N GLU A 17 -53.95 38.80 17.10
CA GLU A 17 -53.18 37.81 17.85
C GLU A 17 -53.42 36.38 17.33
N GLU A 18 -54.67 36.01 17.02
CA GLU A 18 -55.00 34.69 16.47
C GLU A 18 -54.42 34.48 15.04
N ARG A 19 -54.38 35.54 14.22
CA ARG A 19 -53.68 35.50 12.92
C ARG A 19 -52.17 35.30 13.09
N ARG A 20 -51.55 35.97 14.05
CA ARG A 20 -50.11 35.83 14.33
C ARG A 20 -49.74 34.44 14.83
N VAL A 21 -50.59 33.83 15.65
CA VAL A 21 -50.38 32.45 16.13
C VAL A 21 -50.55 31.45 14.99
N ARG A 22 -51.56 31.63 14.13
CA ARG A 22 -51.80 30.76 12.97
C ARG A 22 -50.66 30.84 11.95
N GLU A 23 -50.12 32.02 11.68
CA GLU A 23 -48.95 32.20 10.80
C GLU A 23 -47.66 31.57 11.37
N VAL A 24 -47.46 31.61 12.68
CA VAL A 24 -46.30 30.97 13.34
C VAL A 24 -46.41 29.45 13.32
N GLU A 25 -47.61 28.90 13.54
CA GLU A 25 -47.87 27.46 13.45
C GLU A 25 -47.75 26.96 12.01
N GLU A 26 -48.26 27.70 11.02
CA GLU A 26 -48.15 27.36 9.61
C GLU A 26 -46.70 27.44 9.11
N LYS A 27 -45.93 28.44 9.54
CA LYS A 27 -44.49 28.53 9.24
C LYS A 27 -43.72 27.38 9.88
N LYS A 28 -44.08 26.98 11.10
CA LYS A 28 -43.47 25.84 11.79
C LYS A 28 -43.83 24.51 11.12
N GLN A 29 -45.06 24.36 10.61
CA GLN A 29 -45.44 23.17 9.84
C GLN A 29 -44.75 23.12 8.48
N ARG A 30 -44.62 24.24 7.76
CA ARG A 30 -43.84 24.33 6.52
C ARG A 30 -42.36 24.01 6.73
N ASP A 31 -41.75 24.48 7.83
CA ASP A 31 -40.36 24.15 8.16
C ASP A 31 -40.18 22.65 8.51
N ILE A 32 -41.20 21.99 9.09
CA ILE A 32 -41.17 20.56 9.38
C ILE A 32 -41.38 19.74 8.10
N GLU A 33 -42.30 20.14 7.23
CA GLU A 33 -42.55 19.50 5.94
C GLU A 33 -41.39 19.67 4.96
N GLU A 34 -40.72 20.84 4.93
CA GLU A 34 -39.54 21.09 4.10
C GLU A 34 -38.34 20.26 4.59
N LYS A 35 -38.14 20.13 5.90
CA LYS A 35 -37.12 19.23 6.47
C LYS A 35 -37.42 17.76 6.18
N ARG A 36 -38.69 17.35 6.25
CA ARG A 36 -39.12 16.00 5.88
C ARG A 36 -38.93 15.74 4.38
N ARG A 37 -39.27 16.71 3.52
CA ARG A 37 -39.06 16.61 2.07
C ARG A 37 -37.59 16.56 1.70
N ARG A 38 -36.72 17.28 2.41
CA ARG A 38 -35.26 17.24 2.20
C ARG A 38 -34.65 15.89 2.59
N LEU A 39 -35.17 15.24 3.64
CA LEU A 39 -34.78 13.88 4.03
C LEU A 39 -35.33 12.84 3.04
N GLU A 40 -36.58 12.98 2.59
CA GLU A 40 -37.19 12.09 1.59
C GLU A 40 -36.53 12.24 0.20
N GLU A 41 -36.11 13.45 -0.20
CA GLU A 41 -35.35 13.69 -1.44
C GLU A 41 -33.91 13.12 -1.35
N ALA A 42 -33.26 13.18 -0.19
CA ALA A 42 -31.95 12.57 0.04
C ALA A 42 -32.01 11.03 0.07
N GLU A 43 -33.03 10.46 0.71
CA GLU A 43 -33.28 9.01 0.71
C GLU A 43 -33.64 8.52 -0.68
N LYS A 44 -34.49 9.24 -1.41
CA LYS A 44 -34.83 8.93 -2.81
C LYS A 44 -33.63 9.05 -3.74
N LYS A 45 -32.74 10.02 -3.53
CA LYS A 45 -31.48 10.16 -4.29
C LYS A 45 -30.52 9.00 -3.97
N ARG A 46 -30.40 8.59 -2.71
CA ARG A 46 -29.61 7.42 -2.29
C ARG A 46 -30.17 6.11 -2.85
N GLN A 47 -31.50 5.97 -2.86
CA GLN A 47 -32.18 4.79 -3.39
C GLN A 47 -32.09 4.74 -4.93
N ALA A 48 -32.20 5.88 -5.61
CA ALA A 48 -31.98 6.00 -7.06
C ALA A 48 -30.52 5.69 -7.44
N MET A 49 -29.53 6.15 -6.65
CA MET A 49 -28.12 5.82 -6.87
C MET A 49 -27.85 4.31 -6.66
N MET A 50 -28.44 3.71 -5.62
CA MET A 50 -28.37 2.25 -5.39
C MET A 50 -29.08 1.44 -6.49
N GLN A 51 -30.20 1.95 -7.01
CA GLN A 51 -30.95 1.29 -8.09
C GLN A 51 -30.23 1.42 -9.43
N ALA A 52 -29.63 2.57 -9.74
CA ALA A 52 -28.77 2.76 -10.90
C ALA A 52 -27.54 1.84 -10.85
N LEU A 53 -26.92 1.68 -9.67
CA LEU A 53 -25.80 0.75 -9.47
C LEU A 53 -26.23 -0.71 -9.66
N LYS A 54 -27.47 -1.05 -9.25
CA LYS A 54 -28.05 -2.39 -9.41
C LYS A 54 -28.43 -2.68 -10.87
N GLU A 55 -28.96 -1.71 -11.61
CA GLU A 55 -29.24 -1.84 -13.05
C GLU A 55 -27.95 -1.92 -13.88
N GLN A 56 -26.91 -1.15 -13.54
CA GLN A 56 -25.61 -1.25 -14.21
C GLN A 56 -24.92 -2.61 -13.96
N LYS A 57 -25.15 -3.22 -12.79
CA LYS A 57 -24.69 -4.57 -12.46
C LYS A 57 -25.48 -5.68 -13.17
N GLN A 58 -26.75 -5.43 -13.51
CA GLN A 58 -27.61 -6.36 -14.26
C GLN A 58 -27.41 -6.27 -15.79
N GLN A 59 -26.93 -5.13 -16.31
CA GLN A 59 -26.61 -4.93 -17.73
C GLN A 59 -25.24 -5.51 -18.16
N LYS A 60 -24.40 -5.95 -17.21
CA LYS A 60 -23.17 -6.69 -17.54
C LYS A 60 -23.50 -8.17 -17.77
N GLY A 61 -23.90 -8.50 -18.99
CA GLY A 61 -23.90 -9.86 -19.51
C GLY A 61 -22.49 -10.49 -19.50
N PRO A 62 -22.36 -11.81 -19.79
CA PRO A 62 -21.12 -12.53 -19.61
C PRO A 62 -20.04 -12.04 -20.59
N ASN A 63 -19.08 -11.30 -20.04
CA ASN A 63 -17.65 -11.23 -20.36
C ASN A 63 -17.23 -11.39 -21.83
N PHE A 64 -16.74 -10.31 -22.47
CA PHE A 64 -15.59 -10.32 -23.40
C PHE A 64 -15.29 -8.88 -23.84
N THR A 65 -14.61 -8.10 -22.99
CA THR A 65 -13.68 -6.99 -23.34
C THR A 65 -13.16 -6.45 -22.01
N ILE A 66 -11.86 -6.55 -21.80
CA ILE A 66 -11.16 -5.97 -20.65
C ILE A 66 -11.12 -4.46 -20.90
N GLN A 67 -12.10 -3.74 -20.35
CA GLN A 67 -11.99 -2.29 -20.19
C GLN A 67 -11.33 -2.03 -18.83
N LYS A 68 -10.34 -1.12 -18.82
CA LYS A 68 -9.61 -0.67 -17.64
C LYS A 68 -10.58 -0.48 -16.47
N LYS A 69 -10.38 -1.26 -15.41
CA LYS A 69 -11.19 -1.19 -14.19
C LYS A 69 -10.78 0.07 -13.44
N ASP A 70 -11.69 1.02 -13.33
CA ASP A 70 -11.64 2.09 -12.34
C ASP A 70 -11.36 1.50 -10.93
N PRO A 71 -10.31 1.95 -10.22
CA PRO A 71 -9.96 1.44 -8.90
C PRO A 71 -11.02 1.79 -7.83
N SER A 72 -11.86 2.79 -8.09
CA SER A 72 -12.84 3.32 -7.13
C SER A 72 -14.06 2.41 -6.86
N PHE A 73 -14.37 1.45 -7.73
CA PHE A 73 -15.63 0.68 -7.66
C PHE A 73 -15.53 -0.72 -7.05
N ASN A 74 -14.35 -1.13 -6.55
CA ASN A 74 -14.14 -2.47 -5.98
C ASN A 74 -14.02 -2.48 -4.45
N LEU A 75 -14.53 -1.48 -3.73
CA LEU A 75 -14.60 -1.58 -2.27
C LEU A 75 -15.59 -2.68 -1.89
N SER A 76 -15.07 -3.73 -1.24
CA SER A 76 -15.87 -4.78 -0.62
C SER A 76 -16.90 -4.15 0.32
N SER A 77 -18.05 -4.80 0.51
CA SER A 77 -19.07 -4.36 1.48
C SER A 77 -18.47 -4.10 2.86
N ALA A 78 -17.43 -4.84 3.25
CA ALA A 78 -16.70 -4.64 4.50
C ALA A 78 -15.83 -3.36 4.51
N GLN A 79 -15.28 -2.94 3.38
CA GLN A 79 -14.54 -1.68 3.26
C GLN A 79 -15.48 -0.49 3.29
N ILE A 80 -16.66 -0.61 2.66
CA ILE A 80 -17.71 0.41 2.71
C ILE A 80 -18.22 0.59 4.14
N GLU A 81 -18.43 -0.50 4.89
CA GLU A 81 -18.85 -0.43 6.29
C GLU A 81 -17.80 0.18 7.22
N ARG A 82 -16.51 -0.05 6.94
CA ARG A 82 -15.40 0.55 7.69
C ARG A 82 -15.25 2.06 7.41
N ASN A 83 -15.66 2.51 6.23
CA ASN A 83 -15.61 3.91 5.82
C ASN A 83 -16.88 4.70 6.19
N LYS A 84 -17.84 4.09 6.91
CA LYS A 84 -19.00 4.82 7.42
C LYS A 84 -18.56 5.88 8.42
N THR A 85 -19.06 7.10 8.25
CA THR A 85 -18.79 8.18 9.20
C THR A 85 -19.43 7.87 10.55
N LYS A 86 -18.86 8.44 11.62
CA LYS A 86 -19.38 8.28 12.98
C LYS A 86 -20.87 8.61 13.09
N GLU A 87 -21.30 9.65 12.38
CA GLU A 87 -22.70 10.08 12.33
C GLU A 87 -23.62 9.02 11.68
N GLN A 88 -23.19 8.41 10.57
CA GLN A 88 -23.95 7.31 9.94
C GLN A 88 -24.10 6.10 10.86
N LEU A 89 -23.06 5.74 11.61
CA LEU A 89 -23.13 4.64 12.58
C LEU A 89 -24.05 4.98 13.76
N GLU A 90 -24.07 6.22 14.22
CA GLU A 90 -24.99 6.68 15.28
C GLU A 90 -26.45 6.69 14.80
N GLU A 91 -26.71 7.09 13.56
CA GLU A 91 -28.04 7.03 12.95
C GLU A 91 -28.51 5.58 12.76
N GLU A 92 -27.67 4.70 12.21
CA GLU A 92 -27.97 3.26 12.09
C GLU A 92 -28.23 2.62 13.46
N LYS A 93 -27.46 3.00 14.48
CA LYS A 93 -27.69 2.57 15.87
C LYS A 93 -29.03 3.08 16.39
N LYS A 94 -29.37 4.35 16.16
CA LYS A 94 -30.65 4.95 16.60
C LYS A 94 -31.84 4.27 15.94
N ILE A 95 -31.77 4.02 14.63
CA ILE A 95 -32.81 3.28 13.88
C ILE A 95 -32.92 1.85 14.41
N SER A 96 -31.79 1.17 14.61
CA SER A 96 -31.76 -0.19 15.15
C SER A 96 -32.38 -0.28 16.55
N LEU A 97 -32.06 0.67 17.43
CA LEU A 97 -32.64 0.77 18.77
C LEU A 97 -34.14 1.06 18.71
N SER A 98 -34.60 1.89 17.78
CA SER A 98 -36.04 2.17 17.60
C SER A 98 -36.84 0.93 17.18
N PHE A 99 -36.24 0.03 16.41
CA PHE A 99 -36.88 -1.22 16.01
C PHE A 99 -36.89 -2.24 17.13
N ARG A 100 -35.78 -2.33 17.90
CA ARG A 100 -35.64 -3.26 19.02
C ARG A 100 -36.45 -2.84 20.25
N ILE A 101 -36.47 -1.54 20.56
CA ILE A 101 -37.18 -0.95 21.70
C ILE A 101 -38.44 -0.29 21.16
N LYS A 102 -39.49 -1.09 21.00
CA LYS A 102 -40.80 -0.57 20.64
C LYS A 102 -41.36 0.29 21.79
N PRO A 103 -41.92 1.47 21.50
CA PRO A 103 -42.60 2.29 22.51
C PRO A 103 -43.68 1.48 23.24
N LEU A 104 -43.82 1.72 24.54
CA LEU A 104 -44.76 1.00 25.39
C LEU A 104 -46.19 1.54 25.23
N GLU A 105 -47.08 0.72 24.68
CA GLU A 105 -48.52 1.03 24.60
C GLU A 105 -49.23 0.55 25.87
N ILE A 106 -49.32 1.41 26.89
CA ILE A 106 -49.90 1.07 28.20
C ILE A 106 -51.26 1.71 28.49
N GLU A 107 -51.70 2.68 27.67
CA GLU A 107 -52.84 3.56 27.98
C GLU A 107 -54.21 2.85 28.03
N ASN A 108 -54.35 1.66 27.42
CA ASN A 108 -55.61 0.91 27.36
C ASN A 108 -55.52 -0.51 27.97
N LEU A 109 -54.51 -0.78 28.80
CA LEU A 109 -54.32 -2.10 29.42
C LEU A 109 -54.97 -2.17 30.82
N GLY A 110 -55.74 -3.22 31.06
CA GLY A 110 -56.26 -3.54 32.40
C GLY A 110 -55.16 -4.08 33.34
N VAL A 111 -55.41 -4.07 34.65
CA VAL A 111 -54.43 -4.40 35.71
C VAL A 111 -53.71 -5.74 35.48
N ASP A 112 -54.43 -6.79 35.09
CA ASP A 112 -53.83 -8.11 34.85
C ASP A 112 -52.90 -8.12 33.64
N LYS A 113 -53.26 -7.39 32.57
CA LYS A 113 -52.41 -7.23 31.39
C LYS A 113 -51.18 -6.38 31.67
N LEU A 114 -51.30 -5.36 32.53
CA LEU A 114 -50.17 -4.57 32.98
C LEU A 114 -49.17 -5.41 33.79
N ARG A 115 -49.65 -6.30 34.66
CA ARG A 115 -48.79 -7.25 35.40
C ARG A 115 -48.07 -8.21 34.44
N ALA A 116 -48.78 -8.78 33.47
CA ALA A 116 -48.16 -9.65 32.47
C ALA A 116 -47.10 -8.92 31.62
N LYS A 117 -47.36 -7.66 31.24
CA LYS A 117 -46.39 -6.83 30.50
C LYS A 117 -45.15 -6.51 31.34
N ALA A 118 -45.33 -6.25 32.63
CA ALA A 118 -44.21 -6.02 33.55
C ALA A 118 -43.32 -7.27 33.70
N THR A 119 -43.91 -8.47 33.80
CA THR A 119 -43.15 -9.72 33.86
C THR A 119 -42.42 -10.00 32.54
N GLU A 120 -43.06 -9.76 31.39
CA GLU A 120 -42.43 -9.91 30.07
C GLU A 120 -41.21 -8.98 29.91
N LEU A 121 -41.34 -7.71 30.31
CA LEU A 121 -40.23 -6.75 30.27
C LEU A 121 -39.10 -7.15 31.23
N TRP A 122 -39.44 -7.67 32.40
CA TRP A 122 -38.46 -8.16 33.36
C TRP A 122 -37.64 -9.33 32.79
N GLU A 123 -38.31 -10.33 32.23
CA GLU A 123 -37.65 -11.48 31.58
C GLU A 123 -36.77 -11.03 30.40
N ALA A 124 -37.26 -10.08 29.60
CA ALA A 124 -36.49 -9.51 28.50
C ALA A 124 -35.24 -8.76 28.99
N ILE A 125 -35.34 -7.97 30.06
CA ILE A 125 -34.20 -7.26 30.67
C ILE A 125 -33.16 -8.27 31.17
N VAL A 126 -33.57 -9.30 31.88
CA VAL A 126 -32.65 -10.33 32.38
C VAL A 126 -31.90 -11.00 31.23
N LYS A 127 -32.62 -11.36 30.16
CA LYS A 127 -32.00 -11.93 28.96
C LYS A 127 -31.01 -10.98 28.30
N LEU A 128 -31.38 -9.71 28.08
CA LEU A 128 -30.51 -8.72 27.47
C LEU A 128 -29.26 -8.43 28.32
N GLU A 129 -29.36 -8.46 29.65
CA GLU A 129 -28.21 -8.28 30.53
C GLU A 129 -27.24 -9.46 30.42
N THR A 130 -27.74 -10.70 30.32
CA THR A 130 -26.88 -11.87 30.08
C THR A 130 -26.20 -11.82 28.72
N GLU A 131 -26.92 -11.43 27.66
CA GLU A 131 -26.34 -11.28 26.32
C GLU A 131 -25.29 -10.17 26.28
N LYS A 132 -25.52 -9.06 26.99
CA LYS A 132 -24.56 -7.96 27.14
C LYS A 132 -23.28 -8.44 27.81
N TYR A 133 -23.38 -9.19 28.91
CA TYR A 133 -22.21 -9.74 29.60
C TYR A 133 -21.37 -10.62 28.66
N ASP A 134 -22.00 -11.54 27.91
CA ASP A 134 -21.29 -12.41 26.96
C ASP A 134 -20.60 -11.62 25.84
N LEU A 135 -21.23 -10.55 25.36
CA LEU A 135 -20.65 -9.65 24.36
C LEU A 135 -19.47 -8.84 24.91
N GLU A 136 -19.59 -8.33 26.14
CA GLU A 136 -18.51 -7.61 26.82
C GLU A 136 -17.30 -8.51 27.08
N GLU A 137 -17.51 -9.74 27.53
CA GLU A 137 -16.41 -10.72 27.70
C GLU A 137 -15.74 -11.07 26.37
N ARG A 138 -16.53 -11.24 25.30
CA ARG A 138 -15.98 -11.43 23.94
C ARG A 138 -15.16 -10.22 23.50
N GLN A 139 -15.65 -9.01 23.74
CA GLN A 139 -14.94 -7.77 23.41
C GLN A 139 -13.61 -7.69 24.16
N LYS A 140 -13.60 -7.94 25.49
CA LYS A 140 -12.36 -7.95 26.28
C LYS A 140 -11.34 -8.94 25.74
N ARG A 141 -11.78 -10.12 25.30
CA ARG A 141 -10.91 -11.12 24.69
C ARG A 141 -10.32 -10.62 23.36
N GLN A 142 -11.14 -10.03 22.50
CA GLN A 142 -10.69 -9.44 21.24
C GLN A 142 -9.70 -8.28 21.47
N ASP A 143 -9.95 -7.43 22.47
CA ASP A 143 -9.06 -6.33 22.84
C ASP A 143 -7.71 -6.84 23.36
N TYR A 144 -7.73 -7.94 24.14
CA TYR A 144 -6.51 -8.62 24.57
C TYR A 144 -5.72 -9.16 23.36
N ASP A 145 -6.38 -9.88 22.46
CA ASP A 145 -5.75 -10.44 21.26
C ASP A 145 -5.16 -9.32 20.38
N LEU A 146 -5.89 -8.22 20.19
CA LEU A 146 -5.40 -7.04 19.47
C LEU A 146 -4.20 -6.39 20.14
N LYS A 147 -4.20 -6.29 21.47
CA LYS A 147 -3.06 -5.76 22.23
C LYS A 147 -1.82 -6.63 22.07
N GLU A 148 -1.99 -7.96 22.13
CA GLU A 148 -0.89 -8.90 21.93
C GLU A 148 -0.33 -8.83 20.51
N LEU A 149 -1.20 -8.75 19.49
CA LEU A 149 -0.78 -8.59 18.10
C LEU A 149 -0.02 -7.28 17.86
N LYS A 150 -0.47 -6.17 18.43
CA LYS A 150 0.22 -4.87 18.37
C LYS A 150 1.59 -4.93 19.03
N GLU A 151 1.72 -5.60 20.18
CA GLU A 151 3.02 -5.75 20.85
C GLU A 151 3.98 -6.64 20.03
N ARG A 152 3.49 -7.75 19.47
CA ARG A 152 4.27 -8.59 18.56
C ARG A 152 4.73 -7.81 17.33
N GLN A 153 3.86 -7.02 16.72
CA GLN A 153 4.19 -6.13 15.60
C GLN A 153 5.27 -5.12 16.01
N LYS A 154 5.13 -4.48 17.18
CA LYS A 154 6.13 -3.54 17.71
C LYS A 154 7.49 -4.20 17.90
N GLN A 155 7.53 -5.43 18.42
CA GLN A 155 8.78 -6.21 18.55
C GLN A 155 9.41 -6.54 17.21
N GLN A 156 8.61 -6.94 16.21
CA GLN A 156 9.10 -7.18 14.85
C GLN A 156 9.69 -5.92 14.23
N LEU A 157 9.04 -4.76 14.40
CA LEU A 157 9.53 -3.47 13.91
C LEU A 157 10.82 -3.05 14.62
N ARG A 158 10.91 -3.23 15.95
CA ARG A 158 12.14 -2.99 16.73
C ARG A 158 13.31 -3.84 16.26
N HIS A 159 13.08 -5.15 16.05
CA HIS A 159 14.12 -6.05 15.56
C HIS A 159 14.52 -5.74 14.11
N LYS A 160 13.57 -5.32 13.27
CA LYS A 160 13.85 -4.85 11.90
C LYS A 160 14.69 -3.57 11.92
N ALA A 161 14.36 -2.61 12.80
CA ALA A 161 15.14 -1.39 12.96
C ALA A 161 16.57 -1.68 13.42
N GLN A 162 16.73 -2.54 14.44
CA GLN A 162 18.04 -2.97 14.93
C GLN A 162 18.87 -3.67 13.85
N LYS A 163 18.26 -4.54 13.01
CA LYS A 163 18.93 -5.18 11.87
C LYS A 163 19.37 -4.20 10.79
N ARG A 164 18.63 -3.11 10.60
CA ARG A 164 18.99 -2.02 9.67
C ARG A 164 19.97 -1.01 10.29
N GLY A 165 20.44 -1.23 11.52
CA GLY A 165 21.33 -0.31 12.22
C GLY A 165 20.65 1.01 12.65
N LEU A 166 19.32 1.07 12.56
CA LEU A 166 18.51 2.19 13.05
C LEU A 166 18.23 2.02 14.54
N ASP A 167 17.85 3.12 15.19
CA ASP A 167 17.37 3.11 16.57
C ASP A 167 16.16 2.14 16.69
N PRO A 168 16.11 1.26 17.72
CA PRO A 168 14.97 0.36 17.94
C PRO A 168 13.60 1.03 17.85
N GLU A 169 13.44 2.32 18.17
CA GLU A 169 12.13 3.01 18.05
C GLU A 169 11.89 3.70 16.70
N ALA A 170 12.88 3.76 15.81
CA ALA A 170 12.84 4.52 14.56
C ALA A 170 11.72 4.07 13.61
N LEU A 171 11.33 2.78 13.64
CA LEU A 171 10.26 2.23 12.81
C LEU A 171 8.93 2.09 13.55
N THR A 172 8.84 2.59 14.79
CA THR A 172 7.62 2.52 15.63
C THR A 172 6.93 3.88 15.82
N GLY A 173 7.52 4.95 15.28
CA GLY A 173 6.96 6.30 15.31
C GLY A 173 5.83 6.51 14.31
N LYS A 174 5.17 7.68 14.40
CA LYS A 174 4.12 8.11 13.47
C LYS A 174 4.67 8.36 12.06
N TYR A 175 5.91 8.82 11.98
CA TYR A 175 6.58 9.21 10.74
C TYR A 175 7.69 8.20 10.41
N PRO A 176 7.99 7.98 9.11
CA PRO A 176 9.11 7.16 8.68
C PRO A 176 10.43 7.62 9.33
N PRO A 177 11.40 6.71 9.54
CA PRO A 177 12.69 7.08 10.08
C PRO A 177 13.45 8.00 9.12
N LYS A 178 14.02 9.08 9.64
CA LYS A 178 14.83 10.02 8.85
C LYS A 178 16.03 9.31 8.24
N ILE A 179 16.15 9.38 6.92
CA ILE A 179 17.27 8.84 6.15
C ILE A 179 18.42 9.84 6.24
N GLN A 180 19.63 9.38 6.58
CA GLN A 180 20.82 10.22 6.48
C GLN A 180 21.34 10.20 5.04
N VAL A 181 21.06 11.26 4.29
CA VAL A 181 21.51 11.42 2.88
C VAL A 181 23.02 11.66 2.74
N ALA A 182 23.69 12.08 3.82
CA ALA A 182 25.13 12.31 3.82
C ALA A 182 25.74 11.75 5.11
N SER A 183 26.90 11.11 4.99
CA SER A 183 27.63 10.61 6.14
C SER A 183 28.12 11.76 7.02
N LYS A 184 28.09 11.61 8.35
CA LYS A 184 28.71 12.58 9.27
C LYS A 184 30.20 12.81 8.96
N TYR A 185 30.85 11.88 8.27
CA TYR A 185 32.25 11.95 7.88
C TYR A 185 32.48 12.60 6.51
N GLU A 186 31.44 12.80 5.71
CA GLU A 186 31.52 13.39 4.37
C GLU A 186 31.87 14.88 4.42
N ARG A 187 31.42 15.56 5.48
CA ARG A 187 31.80 16.95 5.78
C ARG A 187 33.15 17.09 6.49
N ARG A 188 33.90 15.99 6.68
CA ARG A 188 35.25 16.10 7.25
C ARG A 188 36.20 16.54 6.15
N VAL A 189 36.68 17.77 6.26
CA VAL A 189 37.75 18.30 5.40
C VAL A 189 38.92 17.33 5.44
N ASP A 190 39.24 16.73 4.29
CA ASP A 190 40.31 15.75 4.19
C ASP A 190 41.65 16.40 4.55
N THR A 191 42.29 15.89 5.59
CA THR A 191 43.56 16.40 6.13
C THR A 191 44.78 15.90 5.35
N ARG A 192 44.59 15.02 4.35
CA ARG A 192 45.67 14.54 3.48
C ARG A 192 46.22 15.69 2.62
N SER A 193 47.52 15.65 2.36
CA SER A 193 48.21 16.61 1.48
C SER A 193 47.68 16.49 0.04
N TYR A 194 47.86 17.54 -0.77
CA TYR A 194 47.44 17.52 -2.18
C TYR A 194 48.09 16.35 -2.94
N ASP A 195 49.38 16.08 -2.69
CA ASP A 195 50.09 14.97 -3.34
C ASP A 195 49.55 13.60 -2.93
N ASP A 196 49.17 13.41 -1.65
CA ASP A 196 48.57 12.14 -1.19
C ASP A 196 47.16 11.95 -1.77
N LYS A 197 46.37 13.03 -1.88
CA LYS A 197 45.06 13.00 -2.53
C LYS A 197 45.19 12.65 -4.00
N LYS A 198 46.14 13.26 -4.70
CA LYS A 198 46.40 13.02 -6.11
C LYS A 198 46.78 11.55 -6.35
N LYS A 199 47.67 10.99 -5.53
CA LYS A 199 48.10 9.57 -5.63
C LYS A 199 46.97 8.56 -5.45
N LEU A 200 45.91 8.88 -4.71
CA LEU A 200 44.76 7.99 -4.56
C LEU A 200 43.95 7.83 -5.86
N PHE A 201 44.07 8.79 -6.77
CA PHE A 201 43.45 8.77 -8.08
C PHE A 201 44.48 8.50 -9.20
N GLU A 202 45.75 8.29 -8.86
CA GLU A 202 46.77 7.80 -9.79
C GLU A 202 46.61 6.27 -9.93
N GLY A 203 46.44 5.78 -11.16
CA GLY A 203 46.13 4.36 -11.43
C GLY A 203 44.62 4.08 -11.46
N GLY A 204 43.91 4.76 -12.36
CA GLY A 204 42.45 4.67 -12.49
C GLY A 204 41.92 3.28 -12.89
N TRP A 205 40.63 3.24 -13.26
CA TRP A 205 39.91 2.00 -13.58
C TRP A 205 40.63 1.12 -14.63
N ALA A 206 41.24 1.73 -15.64
CA ALA A 206 41.98 1.02 -16.67
C ALA A 206 43.21 0.26 -16.11
N THR A 207 43.95 0.85 -15.17
CA THR A 207 45.10 0.23 -14.53
C THR A 207 44.66 -0.93 -13.62
N ILE A 208 43.61 -0.74 -12.83
CA ILE A 208 43.04 -1.77 -11.96
C ILE A 208 42.49 -2.96 -12.79
N SER A 209 41.79 -2.66 -13.88
CA SER A 209 41.25 -3.67 -14.79
C SER A 209 42.37 -4.45 -15.48
N SER A 210 43.42 -3.76 -15.93
CA SER A 210 44.61 -4.38 -16.51
C SER A 210 45.34 -5.28 -15.51
N GLU A 211 45.59 -4.81 -14.29
CA GLU A 211 46.23 -5.61 -13.22
C GLU A 211 45.40 -6.84 -12.84
N SER A 212 44.07 -6.70 -12.75
CA SER A 212 43.15 -7.81 -12.49
C SER A 212 43.17 -8.84 -13.62
N SER A 213 43.15 -8.37 -14.87
CA SER A 213 43.22 -9.21 -16.06
C SER A 213 44.55 -9.95 -16.14
N GLU A 214 45.67 -9.27 -15.87
CA GLU A 214 46.99 -9.89 -15.80
C GLU A 214 47.08 -10.92 -14.69
N LYS A 215 46.51 -10.64 -13.51
CA LYS A 215 46.49 -11.59 -12.39
C LYS A 215 45.69 -12.84 -12.73
N ASN A 216 44.53 -12.67 -13.37
CA ASN A 216 43.70 -13.78 -13.84
C ASN A 216 44.44 -14.59 -14.93
N TRP A 217 45.09 -13.92 -15.88
CA TRP A 217 45.92 -14.57 -16.89
C TRP A 217 47.08 -15.34 -16.26
N LYS A 218 47.83 -14.75 -15.33
CA LYS A 218 48.92 -15.40 -14.60
C LYS A 218 48.44 -16.64 -13.85
N SER A 219 47.33 -16.54 -13.12
CA SER A 219 46.73 -17.71 -12.45
C SER A 219 46.31 -18.82 -13.43
N LYS A 220 45.66 -18.46 -14.55
CA LYS A 220 45.29 -19.45 -15.58
C LYS A 220 46.51 -20.07 -16.26
N TYR A 221 47.54 -19.27 -16.50
CA TYR A 221 48.80 -19.71 -17.08
C TYR A 221 49.54 -20.67 -16.13
N ASP A 222 49.61 -20.35 -14.84
CA ASP A 222 50.20 -21.23 -13.82
C ASP A 222 49.42 -22.54 -13.67
N LEU A 223 48.09 -22.52 -13.74
CA LEU A 223 47.28 -23.73 -13.78
C LEU A 223 47.54 -24.56 -15.04
N PHE A 224 47.74 -23.90 -16.18
CA PHE A 224 48.03 -24.56 -17.45
C PHE A 224 49.42 -25.17 -17.49
N THR A 225 50.45 -24.48 -16.99
CA THR A 225 51.83 -24.98 -16.93
C THR A 225 51.97 -26.13 -15.95
N ASN A 226 51.26 -26.07 -14.81
CA ASN A 226 51.24 -27.13 -13.80
C ASN A 226 50.26 -28.27 -14.10
N ARG A 227 49.51 -28.20 -15.22
CA ARG A 227 48.67 -29.31 -15.65
C ARG A 227 49.55 -30.53 -15.96
N SER A 228 49.21 -31.67 -15.36
CA SER A 228 49.73 -32.95 -15.82
C SER A 228 49.33 -33.15 -17.28
N LYS A 229 50.29 -33.07 -18.21
CA LYS A 229 50.05 -33.32 -19.63
C LYS A 229 49.51 -34.74 -19.78
N SER A 230 48.22 -34.90 -20.01
CA SER A 230 47.63 -36.21 -20.26
C SER A 230 48.24 -36.74 -21.55
N LYS A 231 49.11 -37.75 -21.45
CA LYS A 231 49.47 -38.56 -22.62
C LYS A 231 48.15 -39.11 -23.16
N LEU A 232 47.86 -38.86 -24.44
CA LEU A 232 46.65 -39.36 -25.09
C LEU A 232 46.48 -40.85 -24.74
N PRO A 233 45.28 -41.29 -24.34
CA PRO A 233 45.02 -42.70 -24.06
C PRO A 233 45.53 -43.59 -25.19
N LYS A 234 46.21 -44.69 -24.84
CA LYS A 234 46.86 -45.64 -25.77
C LYS A 234 45.87 -46.46 -26.62
N TRP A 235 44.65 -45.95 -26.82
CA TRP A 235 43.59 -46.46 -27.67
C TRP A 235 43.53 -45.76 -29.03
N PHE A 236 44.35 -44.73 -29.30
CA PHE A 236 44.66 -44.41 -30.69
C PHE A 236 45.54 -45.53 -31.25
N GLY A 237 44.86 -46.62 -31.64
CA GLY A 237 45.40 -47.69 -32.44
C GLY A 237 46.11 -47.08 -33.64
N GLU A 238 47.31 -47.60 -33.87
CA GLU A 238 48.13 -47.46 -35.06
C GLU A 238 47.83 -46.24 -35.95
N ARG A 239 48.74 -45.24 -35.90
CA ARG A 239 48.89 -44.25 -36.97
C ARG A 239 48.67 -44.97 -38.33
N PRO A 240 47.69 -44.55 -39.15
CA PRO A 240 47.47 -45.18 -40.45
C PRO A 240 48.77 -45.18 -41.24
N GLY A 241 49.39 -46.34 -41.41
CA GLY A 241 50.65 -46.49 -42.15
C GLY A 241 51.76 -47.33 -41.49
N LYS A 242 51.64 -47.78 -40.23
CA LYS A 242 52.68 -48.66 -39.64
C LYS A 242 52.39 -50.14 -39.94
N LYS A 243 53.19 -50.75 -40.83
CA LYS A 243 53.15 -52.20 -41.08
C LYS A 243 53.88 -52.95 -39.96
N LYS A 244 53.38 -54.16 -39.66
CA LYS A 244 53.85 -55.06 -38.61
C LYS A 244 55.30 -55.51 -38.89
N GLY A 245 56.28 -54.97 -38.17
CA GLY A 245 57.64 -55.51 -38.17
C GLY A 245 58.85 -54.60 -37.95
N ASP A 246 58.74 -53.29 -37.73
CA ASP A 246 59.93 -52.42 -37.53
C ASP A 246 60.24 -52.12 -36.05
N PRO A 247 61.53 -52.11 -35.64
CA PRO A 247 61.95 -52.06 -34.23
C PRO A 247 61.77 -50.68 -33.58
N GLU A 248 61.66 -50.68 -32.25
CA GLU A 248 61.60 -49.47 -31.42
C GLU A 248 62.89 -48.65 -31.57
N SER A 249 62.75 -47.42 -32.07
CA SER A 249 63.85 -46.46 -32.14
C SER A 249 63.84 -45.54 -30.91
N PRO A 250 64.93 -45.50 -30.11
CA PRO A 250 65.02 -44.85 -28.80
C PRO A 250 65.06 -43.31 -28.77
N GLU A 251 64.60 -42.78 -27.63
CA GLU A 251 65.11 -41.64 -26.84
C GLU A 251 66.20 -40.74 -27.46
N GLU A 252 65.93 -39.43 -27.56
CA GLU A 252 66.89 -38.30 -27.42
C GLU A 252 66.04 -37.00 -27.35
N GLU A 253 66.04 -36.25 -26.25
CA GLU A 253 67.06 -35.34 -25.71
C GLU A 253 66.92 -33.90 -26.25
N GLU A 254 67.17 -32.96 -25.34
CA GLU A 254 66.92 -31.53 -25.36
C GLU A 254 67.45 -30.79 -26.59
N VAL A 255 66.71 -29.79 -27.10
CA VAL A 255 67.33 -28.57 -27.64
C VAL A 255 66.52 -27.34 -27.24
N LYS A 256 67.23 -26.43 -26.58
CA LYS A 256 66.88 -25.08 -26.17
C LYS A 256 67.49 -24.11 -27.18
N ALA A 257 66.69 -23.25 -27.83
CA ALA A 257 67.08 -21.99 -28.51
C ALA A 257 65.79 -21.33 -29.05
N ASP A 258 65.30 -20.18 -28.60
CA ASP A 258 65.82 -18.79 -28.63
C ASP A 258 65.57 -18.06 -29.98
N VAL A 259 64.63 -17.09 -29.92
CA VAL A 259 64.54 -15.72 -30.50
C VAL A 259 64.63 -15.46 -32.03
N GLY A 260 63.70 -14.60 -32.51
CA GLY A 260 63.84 -13.72 -33.69
C GLY A 260 62.64 -13.76 -34.66
N VAL A 261 61.58 -12.96 -34.49
CA VAL A 261 61.30 -11.62 -35.10
C VAL A 261 61.07 -11.66 -36.62
N ASP A 262 59.84 -11.31 -37.05
CA ASP A 262 59.39 -10.38 -38.12
C ASP A 262 57.91 -10.74 -38.46
N GLU A 263 56.91 -9.90 -38.15
CA GLU A 263 56.46 -8.64 -38.79
C GLU A 263 55.39 -8.89 -39.89
N ASP A 264 54.24 -8.23 -39.71
CA ASP A 264 53.09 -8.04 -40.61
C ASP A 264 52.24 -9.23 -41.09
N LEU A 265 50.97 -9.30 -40.65
CA LEU A 265 49.82 -9.11 -41.56
C LEU A 265 48.46 -9.07 -40.82
N GLU A 266 47.80 -7.92 -40.99
CA GLU A 266 46.36 -7.62 -41.12
C GLU A 266 45.33 -8.05 -40.03
N GLU A 267 44.73 -7.00 -39.46
CA GLU A 267 43.51 -6.97 -38.66
C GLU A 267 42.31 -7.62 -39.35
N PRO A 268 41.48 -8.41 -38.64
CA PRO A 268 40.10 -8.61 -39.00
C PRO A 268 39.22 -7.59 -38.27
N THR A 269 38.68 -6.65 -39.06
CA THR A 269 37.49 -5.87 -38.77
C THR A 269 36.33 -6.77 -38.33
N PHE A 270 35.74 -6.50 -37.17
CA PHE A 270 34.46 -7.06 -36.75
C PHE A 270 33.45 -5.92 -36.59
N GLU A 271 32.34 -6.04 -37.31
CA GLU A 271 31.20 -5.11 -37.30
C GLU A 271 30.55 -5.08 -35.90
N PRO A 272 30.08 -3.92 -35.41
CA PRO A 272 29.35 -3.86 -34.14
C PRO A 272 27.92 -4.40 -34.32
N GLU A 273 27.59 -5.47 -33.59
CA GLU A 273 26.19 -5.87 -33.35
C GLU A 273 25.53 -4.90 -32.35
N PRO A 274 24.22 -4.62 -32.52
CA PRO A 274 23.53 -3.51 -31.85
C PRO A 274 23.30 -3.75 -30.36
N GLU A 275 23.43 -2.67 -29.59
CA GLU A 275 23.13 -2.58 -28.15
C GLU A 275 21.63 -2.83 -27.88
N PRO A 276 21.27 -3.50 -26.76
CA PRO A 276 19.89 -3.65 -26.36
C PRO A 276 19.34 -2.33 -25.78
N GLU A 277 18.51 -1.63 -26.55
CA GLU A 277 17.69 -0.46 -26.17
C GLU A 277 16.60 -0.78 -25.10
N GLU A 278 16.54 -2.00 -24.55
CA GLU A 278 15.47 -2.41 -23.61
C GLU A 278 15.72 -1.99 -22.15
N GLU A 279 16.91 -1.53 -21.77
CA GLU A 279 17.18 -1.08 -20.39
C GLU A 279 16.90 0.42 -20.16
N GLU A 280 17.04 1.30 -21.17
CA GLU A 280 16.74 2.73 -20.98
C GLU A 280 15.23 3.04 -20.95
N ALA A 281 14.41 2.32 -21.72
CA ALA A 281 12.95 2.53 -21.71
C ALA A 281 12.27 2.13 -20.39
N ALA A 282 12.93 1.30 -19.58
CA ALA A 282 12.44 0.88 -18.27
C ALA A 282 12.89 1.79 -17.12
N GLU A 283 13.96 2.60 -17.30
CA GLU A 283 14.30 3.67 -16.37
C GLU A 283 13.44 4.92 -16.63
N GLU A 284 13.14 5.23 -17.91
CA GLU A 284 12.31 6.40 -18.28
C GLU A 284 10.84 6.26 -17.82
N GLU A 285 10.23 5.06 -17.88
CA GLU A 285 8.87 4.82 -17.35
C GLU A 285 8.78 4.92 -15.81
N VAL A 286 9.90 4.71 -15.09
CA VAL A 286 9.91 4.79 -13.62
C VAL A 286 10.13 6.23 -13.15
N GLU A 287 10.88 7.03 -13.93
CA GLU A 287 11.07 8.46 -13.65
C GLU A 287 9.77 9.26 -13.91
N GLU A 288 8.99 8.91 -14.96
CA GLU A 288 7.67 9.53 -15.19
C GLU A 288 6.61 9.17 -14.12
N GLU A 289 6.63 7.95 -13.56
CA GLU A 289 5.71 7.58 -12.45
C GLU A 289 6.07 8.29 -11.12
N GLU A 290 7.36 8.59 -10.87
CA GLU A 290 7.76 9.36 -9.67
C GLU A 290 7.44 10.86 -9.80
N GLU A 291 7.53 11.46 -10.99
CA GLU A 291 7.14 12.88 -11.20
C GLU A 291 5.61 13.09 -11.10
N GLU A 292 4.78 12.15 -11.57
CA GLU A 292 3.31 12.26 -11.42
C GLU A 292 2.84 12.12 -9.95
N GLU A 293 3.52 11.30 -9.12
CA GLU A 293 3.19 11.21 -7.68
C GLU A 293 3.60 12.47 -6.91
N GLU A 294 4.69 13.16 -7.29
CA GLU A 294 5.07 14.42 -6.65
C GLU A 294 4.13 15.58 -7.02
N GLU A 295 3.61 15.66 -8.25
CA GLU A 295 2.63 16.69 -8.63
C GLU A 295 1.25 16.48 -7.94
N GLU A 296 0.79 15.24 -7.74
CA GLU A 296 -0.45 14.98 -6.99
C GLU A 296 -0.33 15.33 -5.49
N GLU A 297 0.85 15.12 -4.86
CA GLU A 297 1.06 15.52 -3.47
C GLU A 297 1.14 17.05 -3.31
N GLU A 298 1.70 17.78 -4.27
CA GLU A 298 1.70 19.26 -4.23
C GLU A 298 0.30 19.85 -4.44
N GLU A 299 -0.55 19.27 -5.31
CA GLU A 299 -1.95 19.73 -5.46
C GLU A 299 -2.80 19.44 -4.21
N GLU A 300 -2.58 18.32 -3.51
CA GLU A 300 -3.28 18.03 -2.24
C GLU A 300 -2.84 18.99 -1.10
N GLU A 301 -1.57 19.39 -1.06
CA GLU A 301 -1.10 20.38 -0.08
C GLU A 301 -1.64 21.80 -0.37
N GLU A 302 -1.78 22.20 -1.63
CA GLU A 302 -2.40 23.49 -1.98
C GLU A 302 -3.92 23.52 -1.68
N GLU A 303 -4.65 22.40 -1.84
CA GLU A 303 -6.06 22.32 -1.45
C GLU A 303 -6.29 22.31 0.07
N GLU A 304 -5.32 21.86 0.88
CA GLU A 304 -5.42 21.92 2.35
C GLU A 304 -5.09 23.31 2.93
N GLU A 305 -4.39 24.18 2.19
CA GLU A 305 -4.04 25.54 2.62
C GLU A 305 -5.06 26.64 2.24
N GLU A 306 -6.06 26.35 1.38
CA GLU A 306 -7.16 27.29 0.99
C GLU A 306 -8.43 27.19 1.86
#